data_AF-A0A2E1LI42-F1
#
_entry.id   AF-A0A2E1LI42-F1
#
_cell.length_a   1.000
_cell.length_b   1.000
_cell.length_c   1.000
_cell.angle_alpha   90.00
_cell.angle_beta   90.00
_cell.angle_gamma   90.00
#
_symmetry.space_group_name_H-M   'P 1'
#
loop_
_entity.id
_entity.type
_entity.pdbx_description
1 polymer ?
#
loop_
_entity_poly.entity_id
_entity_poly.type
_entity_poly.pdbx_seq_one_letter_code
_entity_poly.pdbx_strand_id
1 'polypeptide(L)'
;IAGWKAINESDMLLVPDMETAVMDPFTAQPQLIIFCDVKDPITGELYERDPRGTAKKAEQLVKDSGIGTDVFFGPEAEFFMFDDVRFSVEMNRSFFEFYSEEGPYASGDEMEGGNMGHRPGVKGGYFPVNPVDQSGDIRAEMTSTLLAMGVDMDKHHHEVAPAQHELGMTFDHLTRVADKLQLYKYVVHNVAASYGKSATFMPKPVQGDNGTGMHCHQSIWKDGQPLFAGDKYAGLSQEALWYIGGILKHAKALNAFTNPSTNSYKRLVPGFEAPVLLAYSARNRSASCRIPFGSSPKAKRMEIRFPDPTANPYLCFSAMLMAGLDGIKNKIDPGAARDEDLYELSEEELKDIPTVCGSLREALDSLKADYEFLLEGGVFTKDQIDAYIELKMEEVIEYEFAPHPVEFKMYYSC
;
A
#
# COMPACT_ATOMS: atom_id res chain seq x y z
N ILE A 1 5.98 -14.49 -17.85
CA ILE A 1 5.56 -13.48 -16.85
C ILE A 1 6.77 -12.57 -16.63
N ALA A 2 6.62 -11.24 -16.70
CA ALA A 2 7.74 -10.32 -16.56
C ALA A 2 8.43 -10.51 -15.19
N GLY A 3 9.76 -10.47 -15.15
CA GLY A 3 10.55 -10.74 -13.94
C GLY A 3 10.60 -12.22 -13.49
N TRP A 4 9.88 -13.14 -14.12
CA TRP A 4 9.93 -14.59 -13.82
C TRP A 4 10.95 -15.32 -14.73
N LYS A 5 10.93 -16.66 -14.71
CA LYS A 5 11.78 -17.53 -15.54
C LYS A 5 11.80 -17.10 -17.01
N ALA A 6 12.99 -17.21 -17.61
CA ALA A 6 13.20 -16.99 -19.03
C ALA A 6 12.47 -18.07 -19.86
N ILE A 7 12.28 -17.79 -21.15
CA ILE A 7 11.49 -18.66 -22.05
C ILE A 7 12.01 -20.10 -22.15
N ASN A 8 13.33 -20.29 -21.97
CA ASN A 8 14.00 -21.59 -21.98
C ASN A 8 13.83 -22.40 -20.67
N GLU A 9 13.21 -21.83 -19.64
CA GLU A 9 12.86 -22.47 -18.36
C GLU A 9 11.40 -22.15 -17.97
N SER A 10 10.50 -22.16 -18.96
CA SER A 10 9.15 -21.59 -18.83
C SER A 10 8.16 -22.42 -18.01
N ASP A 11 8.38 -23.74 -17.89
CA ASP A 11 7.49 -24.63 -17.14
C ASP A 11 7.61 -24.38 -15.63
N MET A 12 6.48 -24.13 -14.97
CA MET A 12 6.37 -23.97 -13.52
C MET A 12 5.15 -24.70 -12.95
N LEU A 13 5.23 -25.13 -11.70
CA LEU A 13 4.17 -25.84 -11.01
C LEU A 13 3.41 -24.90 -10.07
N LEU A 14 2.09 -24.82 -10.24
CA LEU A 14 1.22 -24.16 -9.27
C LEU A 14 0.74 -25.19 -8.24
N VAL A 15 0.96 -24.88 -6.95
CA VAL A 15 0.51 -25.71 -5.84
C VAL A 15 -0.63 -25.01 -5.10
N PRO A 16 -1.88 -25.51 -5.19
CA PRO A 16 -3.03 -24.85 -4.60
C PRO A 16 -2.99 -24.93 -3.06
N ASP A 17 -3.31 -23.80 -2.44
CA ASP A 17 -3.54 -23.68 -1.00
C ASP A 17 -5.04 -23.74 -0.71
N MET A 18 -5.52 -24.93 -0.36
CA MET A 18 -6.95 -25.23 -0.24
C MET A 18 -7.65 -24.46 0.88
N GLU A 19 -6.91 -23.90 1.84
CA GLU A 19 -7.47 -23.04 2.90
C GLU A 19 -7.96 -21.69 2.36
N THR A 20 -7.53 -21.31 1.16
CA THR A 20 -7.90 -20.03 0.52
C THR A 20 -9.08 -20.15 -0.44
N ALA A 21 -9.65 -21.34 -0.58
CA ALA A 21 -10.70 -21.59 -1.55
C ALA A 21 -11.96 -20.76 -1.23
N VAL A 22 -12.41 -19.96 -2.20
CA VAL A 22 -13.60 -19.09 -2.08
C VAL A 22 -14.39 -19.06 -3.38
N MET A 23 -15.72 -19.03 -3.29
CA MET A 23 -16.58 -18.89 -4.47
C MET A 23 -16.47 -17.49 -5.06
N ASP A 24 -16.40 -17.40 -6.38
CA ASP A 24 -16.42 -16.12 -7.11
C ASP A 24 -17.87 -15.64 -7.28
N PRO A 25 -18.25 -14.49 -6.69
CA PRO A 25 -19.63 -13.99 -6.78
C PRO A 25 -19.96 -13.28 -8.10
N PHE A 26 -18.98 -12.98 -8.94
CA PHE A 26 -19.17 -12.16 -10.16
C PHE A 26 -19.30 -13.01 -11.44
N THR A 27 -18.93 -14.28 -11.36
CA THR A 27 -18.90 -15.17 -12.52
C THR A 27 -20.28 -15.73 -12.87
N ALA A 28 -20.62 -15.75 -14.16
CA ALA A 28 -21.90 -16.27 -14.65
C ALA A 28 -22.06 -17.80 -14.47
N GLN A 29 -20.93 -18.52 -14.39
CA GLN A 29 -20.89 -19.94 -14.05
C GLN A 29 -20.17 -20.07 -12.71
N PRO A 30 -20.61 -20.95 -11.79
CA PRO A 30 -19.94 -21.10 -10.50
C PRO A 30 -18.44 -21.39 -10.66
N GLN A 31 -17.61 -20.47 -10.17
CA GLN A 31 -16.16 -20.61 -10.15
C GLN A 31 -15.61 -20.57 -8.72
N LEU A 32 -14.49 -21.26 -8.53
CA LEU A 32 -13.76 -21.33 -7.27
C LEU A 32 -12.41 -20.65 -7.47
N ILE A 33 -12.12 -19.64 -6.64
CA ILE A 33 -10.83 -18.97 -6.57
C ILE A 33 -9.98 -19.71 -5.53
N ILE A 34 -8.74 -20.05 -5.90
CA ILE A 34 -7.77 -20.68 -5.01
C ILE A 34 -6.41 -20.01 -5.23
N PHE A 35 -5.76 -19.59 -4.15
CA PHE A 35 -4.39 -19.07 -4.21
C PHE A 35 -3.41 -20.23 -4.33
N CYS A 36 -2.34 -20.02 -5.10
CA CYS A 36 -1.30 -21.00 -5.33
C CYS A 36 0.06 -20.44 -4.93
N ASP A 37 0.94 -21.33 -4.45
CA ASP A 37 2.38 -21.07 -4.47
C ASP A 37 2.98 -21.61 -5.77
N VAL A 38 4.14 -21.10 -6.14
CA VAL A 38 4.87 -21.54 -7.33
C VAL A 38 6.06 -22.42 -6.92
N LYS A 39 6.27 -23.50 -7.65
CA LYS A 39 7.43 -24.38 -7.50
C LYS A 39 8.16 -24.61 -8.82
N ASP A 40 9.46 -24.85 -8.71
CA ASP A 40 10.25 -25.39 -9.81
C ASP A 40 9.83 -26.86 -10.04
N PRO A 41 9.47 -27.26 -11.29
CA PRO A 41 8.94 -28.59 -11.55
C PRO A 41 10.01 -29.69 -11.50
N ILE A 42 11.30 -29.34 -11.60
CA ILE A 42 12.41 -30.28 -11.60
C ILE A 42 12.88 -30.51 -10.16
N THR A 43 13.15 -29.44 -9.41
CA THR A 43 13.68 -29.56 -8.04
C THR A 43 12.56 -29.80 -7.02
N GLY A 44 11.33 -29.38 -7.32
CA GLY A 44 10.20 -29.41 -6.38
C GLY A 44 10.31 -28.36 -5.26
N GLU A 45 11.30 -27.48 -5.33
CA GLU A 45 11.50 -26.38 -4.37
C GLU A 45 10.58 -25.21 -4.69
N LEU A 46 10.31 -24.37 -3.68
CA LEU A 46 9.54 -23.14 -3.87
C LEU A 46 10.31 -22.20 -4.80
N TYR A 47 9.61 -21.63 -5.77
CA TYR A 47 10.19 -20.67 -6.69
C TYR A 47 10.62 -19.41 -5.94
N GLU A 48 11.89 -19.04 -6.05
CA GLU A 48 12.46 -17.97 -5.23
C GLU A 48 11.90 -16.57 -5.53
N ARG A 49 11.35 -16.35 -6.73
CA ARG A 49 10.73 -15.08 -7.11
C ARG A 49 9.22 -15.03 -6.87
N ASP A 50 8.61 -16.09 -6.32
CA ASP A 50 7.20 -16.08 -5.92
C ASP A 50 6.99 -15.15 -4.73
N PRO A 51 6.25 -14.03 -4.89
CA PRO A 51 5.99 -13.10 -3.81
C PRO A 51 5.31 -13.75 -2.60
N ARG A 52 4.39 -14.69 -2.85
CA ARG A 52 3.65 -15.38 -1.79
C ARG A 52 4.57 -16.31 -1.00
N GLY A 53 5.49 -16.99 -1.70
CA GLY A 53 6.58 -17.74 -1.11
C GLY A 53 7.48 -16.88 -0.21
N THR A 54 7.83 -15.66 -0.65
CA THR A 54 8.58 -14.68 0.17
C THR A 54 7.85 -14.34 1.47
N ALA A 55 6.54 -14.07 1.42
CA ALA A 55 5.72 -13.81 2.60
C ALA A 55 5.72 -14.97 3.61
N LYS A 56 5.55 -16.20 3.13
CA LYS A 56 5.60 -17.40 3.98
C LYS A 56 6.97 -17.59 4.64
N LYS A 57 8.06 -17.36 3.89
CA LYS A 57 9.41 -17.42 4.45
C LYS A 57 9.64 -16.35 5.52
N ALA A 58 9.11 -15.14 5.32
CA ALA A 58 9.22 -14.05 6.29
C ALA A 58 8.53 -14.40 7.62
N GLU A 59 7.33 -14.97 7.57
CA GLU A 59 6.64 -15.46 8.78
C GLU A 59 7.39 -16.61 9.45
N GLN A 60 7.94 -17.54 8.66
CA GLN A 60 8.71 -18.66 9.19
C GLN A 60 10.00 -18.20 9.89
N LEU A 61 10.69 -17.18 9.37
CA LEU A 61 11.87 -16.60 10.01
C LEU A 61 11.58 -16.05 11.41
N VAL A 62 10.42 -15.43 11.62
CA VAL A 62 10.02 -14.92 12.95
C VAL A 62 9.87 -16.08 13.95
N LYS A 63 9.28 -17.20 13.51
CA LYS A 63 9.14 -18.41 14.31
C LYS A 63 10.50 -19.05 14.61
N ASP A 64 11.34 -19.22 13.60
CA ASP A 64 12.64 -19.89 13.70
C ASP A 64 13.64 -19.09 14.55
N SER A 65 13.57 -17.75 14.50
CA SER A 65 14.39 -16.86 15.34
C SER A 65 13.94 -16.80 16.79
N GLY A 66 12.73 -17.30 17.11
CA GLY A 66 12.15 -17.24 18.45
C GLY A 66 11.71 -15.85 18.91
N ILE A 67 11.69 -14.86 18.00
CA ILE A 67 11.23 -13.49 18.28
C ILE A 67 9.71 -13.47 18.53
N GLY A 68 8.96 -14.24 17.77
CA GLY A 68 7.50 -14.35 17.89
C GLY A 68 6.96 -15.64 17.31
N THR A 69 5.68 -15.88 17.54
CA THR A 69 4.90 -16.98 16.95
C THR A 69 4.07 -16.49 15.76
N ASP A 70 3.60 -15.25 15.81
CA ASP A 70 2.63 -14.70 14.86
C ASP A 70 3.01 -13.28 14.45
N VAL A 71 2.81 -12.97 13.18
CA VAL A 71 3.01 -11.62 12.62
C VAL A 71 1.70 -11.17 11.99
N PHE A 72 1.12 -10.11 12.53
CA PHE A 72 -0.13 -9.55 12.03
C PHE A 72 0.12 -8.26 11.26
N PHE A 73 -0.52 -8.17 10.10
CA PHE A 73 -0.62 -6.96 9.29
C PHE A 73 -2.10 -6.58 9.12
N GLY A 74 -2.39 -5.28 9.14
CA GLY A 74 -3.71 -4.73 8.83
C GLY A 74 -3.55 -3.57 7.86
N PRO A 75 -3.71 -3.79 6.54
CA PRO A 75 -3.61 -2.73 5.54
C PRO A 75 -4.95 -1.99 5.37
N GLU A 76 -4.91 -0.66 5.39
CA GLU A 76 -6.04 0.21 5.02
C GLU A 76 -5.76 0.76 3.62
N ALA A 77 -6.29 0.09 2.57
CA ALA A 77 -6.08 0.47 1.18
C ALA A 77 -7.23 1.36 0.68
N GLU A 78 -6.93 2.64 0.53
CA GLU A 78 -7.85 3.62 -0.05
C GLU A 78 -8.01 3.38 -1.57
N PHE A 79 -9.06 3.94 -2.18
CA PHE A 79 -9.28 3.88 -3.63
C PHE A 79 -10.18 5.02 -4.11
N PHE A 80 -10.20 5.26 -5.42
CA PHE A 80 -11.15 6.16 -6.07
C PHE A 80 -12.16 5.38 -6.91
N MET A 81 -13.36 5.94 -7.11
CA MET A 81 -14.33 5.47 -8.11
C MET A 81 -14.70 6.60 -9.08
N PHE A 82 -14.43 6.41 -10.36
CA PHE A 82 -14.75 7.38 -11.41
C PHE A 82 -15.89 6.88 -12.31
N ASP A 83 -16.61 7.81 -12.92
CA ASP A 83 -17.69 7.53 -13.87
C ASP A 83 -17.15 7.35 -15.31
N ASP A 84 -16.08 8.08 -15.66
CA ASP A 84 -15.38 7.95 -16.95
C ASP A 84 -13.86 8.11 -16.74
N VAL A 85 -13.07 7.34 -17.49
CA VAL A 85 -11.59 7.45 -17.50
C VAL A 85 -11.08 7.21 -18.92
N ARG A 86 -10.36 8.19 -19.48
CA ARG A 86 -9.80 8.16 -20.83
C ARG A 86 -8.33 8.56 -20.79
N PHE A 87 -7.47 7.87 -21.53
CA PHE A 87 -6.05 8.22 -21.66
C PHE A 87 -5.48 7.78 -23.01
N SER A 88 -4.38 8.40 -23.43
CA SER A 88 -3.62 8.05 -24.62
C SER A 88 -2.16 8.45 -24.43
N VAL A 89 -1.24 7.59 -24.85
CA VAL A 89 0.21 7.84 -24.84
C VAL A 89 0.76 7.46 -26.21
N GLU A 90 0.72 8.41 -27.13
CA GLU A 90 1.07 8.26 -28.55
C GLU A 90 2.08 9.34 -28.96
N MET A 91 2.81 9.11 -30.06
CA MET A 91 3.87 10.02 -30.55
C MET A 91 3.43 11.48 -30.71
N ASN A 92 2.15 11.73 -31.00
CA ASN A 92 1.57 13.06 -31.19
C ASN A 92 0.42 13.37 -30.23
N ARG A 93 0.13 12.50 -29.25
CA ARG A 93 -1.01 12.64 -28.35
C ARG A 93 -0.73 12.00 -26.99
N SER A 94 -0.55 12.83 -25.96
CA SER A 94 -0.42 12.39 -24.57
C SER A 94 -1.46 13.11 -23.71
N PHE A 95 -2.41 12.37 -23.15
CA PHE A 95 -3.41 12.91 -22.23
C PHE A 95 -3.95 11.83 -21.29
N PHE A 96 -4.49 12.28 -20.16
CA PHE A 96 -5.46 11.53 -19.37
C PHE A 96 -6.58 12.47 -18.95
N GLU A 97 -7.76 11.91 -18.75
CA GLU A 97 -8.96 12.61 -18.33
C GLU A 97 -9.81 11.62 -17.53
N PHE A 98 -10.40 12.07 -16.43
CA PHE A 98 -11.37 11.31 -15.68
C PHE A 98 -12.54 12.21 -15.30
N TYR A 99 -13.68 11.60 -15.03
CA TYR A 99 -14.87 12.29 -14.59
C TYR A 99 -15.47 11.58 -13.38
N SER A 100 -15.93 12.37 -12.42
CA SER A 100 -16.82 11.91 -11.36
C SER A 100 -17.92 12.95 -11.16
N GLU A 101 -19.17 12.49 -11.07
CA GLU A 101 -20.31 13.32 -10.73
C GLU A 101 -20.19 13.93 -9.32
N GLU A 102 -19.41 13.32 -8.41
CA GLU A 102 -19.12 13.89 -7.08
C GLU A 102 -18.06 15.01 -7.14
N GLY A 103 -17.33 15.13 -8.25
CA GLY A 103 -16.25 16.09 -8.40
C GLY A 103 -16.73 17.55 -8.34
N PRO A 104 -15.97 18.48 -7.71
CA PRO A 104 -16.35 19.89 -7.64
C PRO A 104 -16.46 20.55 -9.03
N TYR A 105 -15.75 20.02 -10.02
CA TYR A 105 -15.81 20.43 -11.42
C TYR A 105 -17.16 20.09 -12.09
N ALA A 106 -17.97 19.17 -11.55
CA ALA A 106 -19.27 18.79 -12.10
C ALA A 106 -20.43 19.72 -11.67
N SER A 107 -20.13 20.78 -10.90
CA SER A 107 -21.12 21.72 -10.37
C SER A 107 -21.87 22.52 -11.45
N GLY A 108 -21.24 22.73 -12.60
CA GLY A 108 -21.82 23.46 -13.73
C GLY A 108 -22.40 22.58 -14.83
N ASP A 109 -22.36 21.26 -14.68
CA ASP A 109 -22.71 20.34 -15.76
C ASP A 109 -24.22 20.26 -15.98
N GLU A 110 -24.60 20.13 -17.24
CA GLU A 110 -25.96 19.73 -17.63
C GLU A 110 -26.06 18.21 -17.61
N MET A 111 -26.84 17.69 -16.65
CA MET A 111 -27.00 16.25 -16.43
C MET A 111 -28.39 15.79 -16.85
N GLU A 112 -28.49 14.57 -17.39
CA GLU A 112 -29.79 13.94 -17.64
C GLU A 112 -30.54 13.75 -16.31
N GLY A 113 -31.74 14.34 -16.20
CA GLY A 113 -32.48 14.37 -14.94
C GLY A 113 -32.20 15.59 -14.04
N GLY A 114 -31.24 16.45 -14.42
CA GLY A 114 -30.92 17.70 -13.73
C GLY A 114 -29.74 17.61 -12.76
N ASN A 115 -29.07 18.73 -12.50
CA ASN A 115 -27.92 18.80 -11.59
C ASN A 115 -28.39 19.07 -10.15
N MET A 116 -28.30 18.07 -9.28
CA MET A 116 -28.82 18.11 -7.90
C MET A 116 -27.94 18.89 -6.91
N GLY A 117 -26.73 19.29 -7.32
CA GLY A 117 -25.87 20.22 -6.56
C GLY A 117 -25.08 19.65 -5.37
N HIS A 118 -25.54 18.56 -4.73
CA HIS A 118 -24.92 18.03 -3.51
C HIS A 118 -23.59 17.32 -3.76
N ARG A 119 -22.46 18.00 -3.49
CA ARG A 119 -21.10 17.48 -3.73
C ARG A 119 -20.11 17.92 -2.65
N PRO A 120 -19.10 17.09 -2.33
CA PRO A 120 -17.99 17.53 -1.50
C PRO A 120 -17.12 18.56 -2.26
N GLY A 121 -16.56 19.52 -1.53
CA GLY A 121 -15.50 20.38 -2.05
C GLY A 121 -14.16 19.64 -2.12
N VAL A 122 -13.12 20.32 -2.59
CA VAL A 122 -11.73 19.83 -2.49
C VAL A 122 -11.41 19.53 -1.02
N LYS A 123 -10.88 18.33 -0.73
CA LYS A 123 -10.68 17.81 0.64
C LYS A 123 -11.96 17.75 1.51
N GLY A 124 -13.14 17.78 0.91
CA GLY A 124 -14.43 17.87 1.60
C GLY A 124 -15.20 16.56 1.71
N GLY A 125 -14.61 15.43 1.29
CA GLY A 125 -15.26 14.12 1.25
C GLY A 125 -15.28 13.37 2.59
N TYR A 126 -14.62 13.87 3.63
CA TYR A 126 -14.47 13.11 4.88
C TYR A 126 -15.76 13.11 5.71
N PHE A 127 -16.51 12.01 5.65
CA PHE A 127 -17.76 11.74 6.39
C PHE A 127 -18.95 12.71 6.21
N PRO A 128 -19.21 13.32 5.04
CA PRO A 128 -20.53 13.89 4.79
C PRO A 128 -21.55 12.75 4.69
N VAL A 129 -22.81 13.03 5.05
CA VAL A 129 -23.91 12.09 4.87
C VAL A 129 -24.56 12.26 3.50
N ASN A 130 -25.37 11.29 3.08
CA ASN A 130 -26.23 11.43 1.91
C ASN A 130 -27.09 12.71 2.03
N PRO A 131 -27.31 13.45 0.93
CA PRO A 131 -26.99 13.11 -0.46
C PRO A 131 -25.60 13.59 -0.96
N VAL A 132 -24.72 14.10 -0.09
CA VAL A 132 -23.37 14.55 -0.51
C VAL A 132 -22.46 13.35 -0.78
N ASP A 133 -22.50 12.34 0.09
CA ASP A 133 -21.91 11.02 -0.16
C ASP A 133 -22.88 10.20 -1.01
N GLN A 134 -22.53 9.98 -2.28
CA GLN A 134 -23.39 9.28 -3.24
C GLN A 134 -23.03 7.79 -3.35
N SER A 135 -21.93 7.39 -2.72
CA SER A 135 -21.31 6.07 -2.88
C SER A 135 -21.51 5.15 -1.68
N GLY A 136 -22.34 5.55 -0.71
CA GLY A 136 -22.63 4.78 0.52
C GLY A 136 -23.10 3.34 0.27
N ASP A 137 -24.08 3.16 -0.62
CA ASP A 137 -24.64 1.84 -0.96
C ASP A 137 -23.63 0.98 -1.71
N ILE A 138 -22.86 1.56 -2.64
CA ILE A 138 -21.80 0.86 -3.39
C ILE A 138 -20.74 0.32 -2.41
N ARG A 139 -20.29 1.14 -1.46
CA ARG A 139 -19.34 0.70 -0.43
C ARG A 139 -19.92 -0.40 0.47
N ALA A 140 -21.19 -0.30 0.84
CA ALA A 140 -21.86 -1.33 1.63
C ALA A 140 -21.96 -2.67 0.88
N GLU A 141 -22.20 -2.65 -0.43
CA GLU A 141 -22.17 -3.85 -1.28
C GLU A 141 -20.76 -4.45 -1.36
N MET A 142 -19.73 -3.63 -1.56
CA MET A 142 -18.33 -4.08 -1.53
C MET A 142 -18.00 -4.79 -0.22
N THR A 143 -18.33 -4.17 0.92
CA THR A 143 -18.10 -4.73 2.25
C THR A 143 -18.88 -6.04 2.46
N SER A 144 -20.15 -6.10 2.05
CA SER A 144 -20.97 -7.30 2.20
C SER A 144 -20.46 -8.46 1.34
N THR A 145 -19.98 -8.16 0.14
CA THR A 145 -19.38 -9.14 -0.78
C THR A 145 -18.06 -9.66 -0.23
N LEU A 146 -17.22 -8.79 0.32
CA LEU A 146 -15.96 -9.18 0.98
C LEU A 146 -16.20 -10.09 2.18
N LEU A 147 -17.19 -9.77 3.02
CA LEU A 147 -17.60 -10.62 4.14
C LEU A 147 -18.06 -12.01 3.65
N ALA A 148 -18.86 -12.07 2.58
CA ALA A 148 -19.30 -13.33 1.98
C ALA A 148 -18.14 -14.17 1.41
N MET A 149 -17.05 -13.50 1.02
CA MET A 149 -15.81 -14.13 0.56
C MET A 149 -14.82 -14.46 1.70
N GLY A 150 -15.20 -14.26 2.96
CA GLY A 150 -14.36 -14.58 4.13
C GLY A 150 -13.27 -13.53 4.42
N VAL A 151 -13.40 -12.32 3.88
CA VAL A 151 -12.59 -11.17 4.30
C VAL A 151 -13.34 -10.47 5.43
N ASP A 152 -12.78 -10.54 6.63
CA ASP A 152 -13.34 -9.87 7.81
C ASP A 152 -13.20 -8.34 7.68
N MET A 153 -14.32 -7.63 7.84
CA MET A 153 -14.42 -6.18 7.65
C MET A 153 -14.94 -5.50 8.93
N ASP A 154 -14.49 -4.28 9.21
CA ASP A 154 -14.91 -3.52 10.41
C ASP A 154 -15.59 -2.18 10.12
N LYS A 155 -15.25 -1.51 9.00
CA LYS A 155 -15.80 -0.21 8.62
C LYS A 155 -15.83 -0.01 7.10
N HIS A 156 -16.60 0.96 6.65
CA HIS A 156 -16.45 1.57 5.33
C HIS A 156 -16.78 3.06 5.42
N HIS A 157 -16.08 3.89 4.67
CA HIS A 157 -16.36 5.32 4.63
C HIS A 157 -15.87 6.01 3.36
N HIS A 158 -16.43 7.20 3.14
CA HIS A 158 -15.88 8.15 2.20
C HIS A 158 -14.59 8.75 2.77
N GLU A 159 -13.59 8.93 1.92
CA GLU A 159 -12.30 9.51 2.26
C GLU A 159 -12.22 11.00 1.96
N VAL A 160 -11.07 11.62 2.20
CA VAL A 160 -10.92 13.08 2.17
C VAL A 160 -11.19 13.71 0.80
N ALA A 161 -10.66 13.13 -0.29
CA ALA A 161 -10.89 13.67 -1.64
C ALA A 161 -12.27 13.25 -2.19
N PRO A 162 -12.92 14.07 -3.04
CA PRO A 162 -14.12 13.66 -3.78
C PRO A 162 -13.91 12.33 -4.51
N ALA A 163 -14.91 11.44 -4.47
CA ALA A 163 -14.87 10.11 -5.06
C ALA A 163 -13.78 9.17 -4.50
N GLN A 164 -13.20 9.50 -3.34
CA GLN A 164 -12.25 8.65 -2.62
C GLN A 164 -12.96 7.85 -1.52
N HIS A 165 -12.53 6.62 -1.29
CA HIS A 165 -13.15 5.70 -0.36
C HIS A 165 -12.12 4.81 0.35
N GLU A 166 -12.51 4.28 1.51
CA GLU A 166 -11.78 3.26 2.26
C GLU A 166 -12.77 2.22 2.81
N LEU A 167 -12.43 0.94 2.72
CA LEU A 167 -13.06 -0.12 3.53
C LEU A 167 -11.99 -0.68 4.47
N GLY A 168 -12.33 -0.82 5.76
CA GLY A 168 -11.43 -1.39 6.75
C GLY A 168 -11.57 -2.90 6.80
N MET A 169 -10.48 -3.59 6.47
CA MET A 169 -10.34 -5.01 6.73
C MET A 169 -9.66 -5.23 8.10
N THR A 170 -10.11 -6.24 8.84
CA THR A 170 -9.42 -6.60 10.06
C THR A 170 -8.08 -7.24 9.74
N PHE A 171 -7.09 -7.04 10.62
CA PHE A 171 -5.77 -7.64 10.48
C PHE A 171 -5.83 -9.18 10.43
N ASP A 172 -4.82 -9.77 9.81
CA ASP A 172 -4.59 -11.22 9.80
C ASP A 172 -3.08 -11.49 9.72
N HIS A 173 -2.69 -12.77 9.75
CA HIS A 173 -1.34 -13.23 9.47
C HIS A 173 -0.82 -12.63 8.16
N LEU A 174 0.48 -12.31 8.10
CA LEU A 174 1.10 -11.56 7.00
C LEU A 174 0.73 -12.12 5.62
N THR A 175 0.86 -13.43 5.41
CA THR A 175 0.51 -14.05 4.12
C THR A 175 -0.99 -13.99 3.86
N ARG A 176 -1.83 -14.26 4.88
CA ARG A 176 -3.28 -14.33 4.75
C ARG A 176 -3.92 -12.97 4.51
N VAL A 177 -3.45 -11.92 5.17
CA VAL A 177 -3.95 -10.57 4.91
C VAL A 177 -3.51 -10.05 3.53
N ALA A 178 -2.36 -10.49 3.02
CA ALA A 178 -1.95 -10.23 1.65
C ALA A 178 -2.86 -10.95 0.62
N ASP A 179 -3.22 -12.22 0.87
CA ASP A 179 -4.24 -12.95 0.09
C ASP A 179 -5.58 -12.16 0.10
N LYS A 180 -6.04 -11.76 1.30
CA LYS A 180 -7.28 -10.99 1.49
C LYS A 180 -7.25 -9.61 0.81
N LEU A 181 -6.11 -8.92 0.78
CA LEU A 181 -5.99 -7.64 0.07
C LEU A 181 -6.11 -7.81 -1.46
N GLN A 182 -5.67 -8.93 -2.00
CA GLN A 182 -5.90 -9.23 -3.42
C GLN A 182 -7.40 -9.44 -3.71
N LEU A 183 -8.12 -10.15 -2.83
CA LEU A 183 -9.58 -10.27 -2.91
C LEU A 183 -10.28 -8.92 -2.75
N TYR A 184 -9.81 -8.06 -1.84
CA TYR A 184 -10.29 -6.70 -1.67
C TYR A 184 -10.26 -5.91 -2.97
N LYS A 185 -9.09 -5.85 -3.63
CA LYS A 185 -8.95 -5.13 -4.91
C LYS A 185 -9.84 -5.72 -5.99
N TYR A 186 -9.95 -7.05 -6.03
CA TYR A 186 -10.82 -7.76 -6.97
C TYR A 186 -12.31 -7.41 -6.77
N VAL A 187 -12.82 -7.45 -5.53
CA VAL A 187 -14.21 -7.08 -5.22
C VAL A 187 -14.48 -5.62 -5.52
N VAL A 188 -13.58 -4.70 -5.11
CA VAL A 188 -13.75 -3.27 -5.37
C VAL A 188 -13.87 -2.98 -6.87
N HIS A 189 -13.01 -3.58 -7.70
CA HIS A 189 -13.10 -3.39 -9.16
C HIS A 189 -14.40 -3.96 -9.75
N ASN A 190 -14.82 -5.17 -9.35
CA ASN A 190 -15.99 -5.82 -9.95
C ASN A 190 -17.32 -5.19 -9.47
N VAL A 191 -17.43 -4.83 -8.19
CA VAL A 191 -18.61 -4.13 -7.70
C VAL A 191 -18.71 -2.76 -8.36
N ALA A 192 -17.63 -1.97 -8.40
CA ALA A 192 -17.65 -0.69 -9.11
C ALA A 192 -18.09 -0.85 -10.57
N ALA A 193 -17.54 -1.84 -11.28
CA ALA A 193 -17.91 -2.12 -12.67
C ALA A 193 -19.40 -2.49 -12.84
N SER A 194 -19.97 -3.27 -11.91
CA SER A 194 -21.39 -3.63 -11.93
C SER A 194 -22.33 -2.43 -11.73
N TYR A 195 -21.82 -1.38 -11.07
CA TYR A 195 -22.49 -0.09 -10.88
C TYR A 195 -22.20 0.93 -11.99
N GLY A 196 -21.49 0.52 -13.06
CA GLY A 196 -21.12 1.42 -14.16
C GLY A 196 -20.00 2.39 -13.82
N LYS A 197 -19.23 2.13 -12.77
CA LYS A 197 -18.07 2.94 -12.35
C LYS A 197 -16.76 2.20 -12.60
N SER A 198 -15.66 2.94 -12.61
CA SER A 198 -14.29 2.43 -12.72
C SER A 198 -13.51 2.77 -11.45
N ALA A 199 -13.17 1.75 -10.66
CA ALA A 199 -12.38 1.94 -9.45
C ALA A 199 -10.87 1.89 -9.74
N THR A 200 -10.09 2.67 -8.98
CA THR A 200 -8.62 2.66 -9.07
C THR A 200 -7.95 2.83 -7.73
N PHE A 201 -6.85 2.10 -7.56
CA PHE A 201 -5.97 2.12 -6.39
C PHE A 201 -4.72 2.97 -6.59
N MET A 202 -4.63 3.73 -7.69
CA MET A 202 -3.46 4.54 -7.99
C MET A 202 -3.20 5.56 -6.87
N PRO A 203 -1.93 5.84 -6.50
CA PRO A 203 -1.61 6.68 -5.34
C PRO A 203 -2.04 8.12 -5.51
N LYS A 204 -2.04 8.65 -6.74
CA LYS A 204 -2.38 10.04 -7.02
C LYS A 204 -3.07 10.18 -8.39
N PRO A 205 -4.38 9.87 -8.47
CA PRO A 205 -5.16 10.11 -9.68
C PRO A 205 -5.51 11.60 -9.85
N VAL A 206 -5.72 12.33 -8.73
CA VAL A 206 -6.12 13.75 -8.74
C VAL A 206 -4.96 14.64 -8.27
N GLN A 207 -4.56 15.60 -9.11
CA GLN A 207 -3.61 16.64 -8.69
C GLN A 207 -4.31 17.67 -7.81
N GLY A 208 -3.71 18.03 -6.66
CA GLY A 208 -4.22 19.09 -5.79
C GLY A 208 -5.26 18.66 -4.75
N ASP A 209 -5.58 17.37 -4.66
CA ASP A 209 -6.40 16.79 -3.58
C ASP A 209 -5.66 15.63 -2.90
N ASN A 210 -6.26 14.96 -1.91
CA ASN A 210 -5.66 13.80 -1.25
C ASN A 210 -5.38 12.65 -2.25
N GLY A 211 -4.39 11.82 -1.91
CA GLY A 211 -4.03 10.63 -2.67
C GLY A 211 -4.37 9.36 -1.90
N THR A 212 -4.24 8.22 -2.56
CA THR A 212 -4.54 6.89 -2.03
C THR A 212 -3.35 6.27 -1.31
N GLY A 213 -3.47 6.06 -0.01
CA GLY A 213 -2.53 5.31 0.82
C GLY A 213 -2.88 3.83 1.00
N MET A 214 -1.91 3.09 1.52
CA MET A 214 -2.09 1.77 2.12
C MET A 214 -1.49 1.79 3.52
N HIS A 215 -2.23 2.30 4.51
CA HIS A 215 -1.71 2.41 5.88
C HIS A 215 -1.56 1.01 6.47
N CYS A 216 -0.32 0.60 6.77
CA CYS A 216 0.00 -0.76 7.19
C CYS A 216 0.20 -0.82 8.71
N HIS A 217 -0.81 -1.32 9.42
CA HIS A 217 -0.71 -1.62 10.85
C HIS A 217 0.07 -2.92 11.07
N GLN A 218 1.00 -2.95 12.02
CA GLN A 218 1.91 -4.09 12.24
C GLN A 218 2.02 -4.45 13.73
N SER A 219 2.01 -5.74 14.04
CA SER A 219 2.35 -6.26 15.36
C SER A 219 2.95 -7.67 15.30
N ILE A 220 3.89 -7.95 16.19
CA ILE A 220 4.40 -9.31 16.44
C ILE A 220 3.84 -9.81 17.77
N TRP A 221 3.48 -11.09 17.81
CA TRP A 221 2.99 -11.77 19.00
C TRP A 221 3.83 -12.99 19.29
N LYS A 222 3.96 -13.31 20.57
CA LYS A 222 4.68 -14.49 21.05
C LYS A 222 3.81 -15.23 22.04
N ASP A 223 3.45 -16.47 21.72
CA ASP A 223 2.65 -17.35 22.58
C ASP A 223 1.34 -16.68 23.06
N GLY A 224 0.69 -15.95 22.15
CA GLY A 224 -0.56 -15.23 22.41
C GLY A 224 -0.42 -13.93 23.22
N GLN A 225 0.80 -13.43 23.44
CA GLN A 225 1.07 -12.13 24.06
C GLN A 225 1.64 -11.12 23.05
N PRO A 226 1.19 -9.85 23.07
CA PRO A 226 1.67 -8.84 22.12
C PRO A 226 3.10 -8.41 22.46
N LEU A 227 4.06 -8.65 21.57
CA LEU A 227 5.45 -8.26 21.76
C LEU A 227 5.62 -6.74 21.80
N PHE A 228 4.75 -6.01 21.09
CA PHE A 228 4.87 -4.56 20.94
C PHE A 228 4.31 -3.76 22.11
N ALA A 229 3.58 -4.40 23.04
CA ALA A 229 3.07 -3.72 24.22
C ALA A 229 4.13 -3.63 25.31
N GLY A 230 4.30 -2.45 25.92
CA GLY A 230 5.26 -2.25 27.00
C GLY A 230 5.07 -0.94 27.76
N ASP A 231 6.13 -0.48 28.41
CA ASP A 231 6.15 0.67 29.32
C ASP A 231 6.95 1.87 28.78
N LYS A 232 7.34 1.84 27.50
CA LYS A 232 8.08 2.92 26.84
C LYS A 232 7.11 3.93 26.22
N TYR A 233 7.60 4.68 25.23
CA TYR A 233 6.84 5.70 24.53
C TYR A 233 5.50 5.16 24.01
N ALA A 234 4.41 5.89 24.29
CA ALA A 234 3.04 5.55 23.90
C ALA A 234 2.56 4.13 24.29
N GLY A 235 3.17 3.50 25.30
CA GLY A 235 2.88 2.13 25.73
C GLY A 235 3.46 1.05 24.82
N LEU A 236 4.51 1.38 24.07
CA LEU A 236 5.30 0.42 23.30
C LEU A 236 6.35 -0.29 24.17
N SER A 237 6.76 -1.47 23.74
CA SER A 237 7.95 -2.16 24.29
C SER A 237 9.25 -1.60 23.70
N GLN A 238 10.38 -2.03 24.26
CA GLN A 238 11.69 -1.68 23.70
C GLN A 238 11.91 -2.35 22.33
N GLU A 239 11.43 -3.58 22.17
CA GLU A 239 11.45 -4.34 20.92
C GLU A 239 10.66 -3.62 19.83
N ALA A 240 9.50 -3.04 20.15
CA ALA A 240 8.74 -2.23 19.20
C ALA A 240 9.50 -0.97 18.77
N LEU A 241 10.20 -0.29 19.69
CA LEU A 241 11.02 0.87 19.34
C LEU A 241 12.18 0.48 18.42
N TRP A 242 12.86 -0.63 18.70
CA TRP A 242 13.90 -1.13 17.81
C TRP A 242 13.36 -1.53 16.43
N TYR A 243 12.19 -2.13 16.38
CA TYR A 243 11.51 -2.43 15.12
C TYR A 243 11.23 -1.16 14.32
N ILE A 244 10.71 -0.09 14.96
CA ILE A 244 10.55 1.22 14.32
C ILE A 244 11.90 1.75 13.82
N GLY A 245 12.98 1.59 14.61
CA GLY A 245 14.32 2.00 14.23
C GLY A 245 14.80 1.33 12.93
N GLY A 246 14.53 0.03 12.78
CA GLY A 246 14.77 -0.71 11.55
C GLY A 246 13.96 -0.17 10.35
N ILE A 247 12.65 0.06 10.54
CA ILE A 247 11.79 0.65 9.50
C ILE A 247 12.32 2.02 9.04
N LEU A 248 12.67 2.90 9.97
CA LEU A 248 13.14 4.26 9.64
C LEU A 248 14.52 4.24 8.98
N LYS A 249 15.44 3.39 9.46
CA LYS A 249 16.78 3.22 8.88
C LYS A 249 16.70 2.77 7.41
N HIS A 250 15.83 1.81 7.12
CA HIS A 250 15.72 1.17 5.80
C HIS A 250 14.62 1.78 4.92
N ALA A 251 13.99 2.88 5.33
CA ALA A 251 12.79 3.41 4.68
C ALA A 251 12.96 3.71 3.18
N LYS A 252 14.13 4.22 2.77
CA LYS A 252 14.41 4.50 1.35
C LYS A 252 14.48 3.23 0.51
N ALA A 253 15.13 2.17 1.00
CA ALA A 253 15.11 0.86 0.35
C ALA A 253 13.70 0.25 0.36
N LEU A 254 12.96 0.41 1.47
CA LEU A 254 11.56 -0.04 1.56
C LEU A 254 10.65 0.65 0.53
N ASN A 255 10.89 1.91 0.15
CA ASN A 255 10.07 2.58 -0.85
C ASN A 255 10.05 1.84 -2.19
N ALA A 256 11.09 1.06 -2.53
CA ALA A 256 11.09 0.25 -3.75
C ALA A 256 10.01 -0.84 -3.75
N PHE A 257 9.60 -1.35 -2.59
CA PHE A 257 8.54 -2.37 -2.45
C PHE A 257 7.21 -1.80 -1.95
N THR A 258 7.25 -0.72 -1.16
CA THR A 258 6.08 -0.10 -0.53
C THR A 258 5.46 1.00 -1.37
N ASN A 259 6.23 1.61 -2.29
CA ASN A 259 5.82 2.66 -3.20
C ASN A 259 6.30 2.40 -4.64
N PRO A 260 5.99 1.23 -5.23
CA PRO A 260 6.73 0.71 -6.39
C PRO A 260 6.26 1.22 -7.76
N SER A 261 5.65 2.41 -7.80
CA SER A 261 5.23 3.06 -9.04
C SER A 261 5.73 4.49 -9.12
N THR A 262 5.89 5.03 -10.34
CA THR A 262 6.23 6.45 -10.54
C THR A 262 5.11 7.40 -10.06
N ASN A 263 3.87 6.91 -9.95
CA ASN A 263 2.72 7.66 -9.43
C ASN A 263 2.73 7.76 -7.88
N SER A 264 3.33 6.81 -7.17
CA SER A 264 3.56 6.84 -5.71
C SER A 264 4.20 8.16 -5.26
N TYR A 265 5.19 8.62 -6.02
CA TYR A 265 5.95 9.82 -5.72
C TYR A 265 5.26 11.12 -6.14
N LYS A 266 4.06 11.03 -6.72
CA LYS A 266 3.12 12.16 -6.86
C LYS A 266 2.22 12.28 -5.62
N ARG A 267 2.06 11.20 -4.85
CA ARG A 267 1.40 11.20 -3.54
C ARG A 267 2.34 11.66 -2.43
N LEU A 268 3.59 11.15 -2.40
CA LEU A 268 4.60 11.48 -1.38
C LEU A 268 5.22 12.88 -1.58
N VAL A 269 4.36 13.90 -1.58
CA VAL A 269 4.73 15.31 -1.62
C VAL A 269 4.12 16.02 -0.40
N PRO A 270 4.78 17.05 0.17
CA PRO A 270 4.23 17.79 1.31
C PRO A 270 2.82 18.38 1.05
N GLY A 271 1.95 18.43 2.07
CA GLY A 271 0.68 19.19 2.05
C GLY A 271 -0.65 18.40 1.88
N PHE A 272 -0.61 17.08 1.75
CA PHE A 272 -1.81 16.23 1.49
C PHE A 272 -1.92 15.02 2.45
N GLU A 273 -1.60 15.19 3.73
CA GLU A 273 -1.50 14.10 4.72
C GLU A 273 -0.51 12.97 4.35
N ALA A 274 0.32 13.19 3.32
CA ALA A 274 1.33 12.24 2.90
C ALA A 274 2.53 12.28 3.86
N PRO A 275 2.99 11.12 4.35
CA PRO A 275 4.07 11.06 5.31
C PRO A 275 5.44 11.08 4.62
N VAL A 276 5.94 12.27 4.33
CA VAL A 276 7.24 12.44 3.68
C VAL A 276 8.40 12.35 4.68
N LEU A 277 8.14 12.73 5.94
CA LEU A 277 9.14 12.86 7.00
C LEU A 277 9.25 11.57 7.80
N LEU A 278 10.46 11.02 7.86
CA LEU A 278 10.80 9.79 8.57
C LEU A 278 10.91 10.04 10.08
N ALA A 279 9.75 10.22 10.69
CA ALA A 279 9.57 10.32 12.13
C ALA A 279 8.51 9.32 12.60
N TYR A 280 8.52 9.05 13.90
CA TYR A 280 7.46 8.33 14.59
C TYR A 280 6.83 9.21 15.67
N SER A 281 5.51 9.06 15.85
CA SER A 281 4.76 9.82 16.84
C SER A 281 3.40 9.17 17.18
N ALA A 282 2.95 9.40 18.40
CA ALA A 282 1.63 9.01 18.85
C ALA A 282 0.58 9.97 18.27
N ARG A 283 -0.46 9.40 17.64
CA ARG A 283 -1.62 10.13 17.07
C ARG A 283 -1.31 11.06 15.88
N ASN A 284 -0.06 11.49 15.69
CA ASN A 284 0.30 12.44 14.65
C ASN A 284 0.15 11.82 13.25
N ARG A 285 -0.63 12.47 12.39
CA ARG A 285 -0.86 12.07 11.00
C ARG A 285 0.17 12.64 10.02
N SER A 286 1.08 13.52 10.42
CA SER A 286 2.17 13.97 9.54
C SER A 286 3.40 13.06 9.58
N ALA A 287 3.47 12.15 10.56
CA ALA A 287 4.57 11.19 10.73
C ALA A 287 4.45 9.93 9.86
N SER A 288 5.59 9.42 9.39
CA SER A 288 5.70 8.15 8.65
C SER A 288 5.29 6.91 9.43
N CYS A 289 5.59 6.89 10.73
CA CYS A 289 5.21 5.83 11.65
C CYS A 289 4.29 6.39 12.73
N ARG A 290 2.98 6.17 12.58
CA ARG A 290 1.99 6.57 13.59
C ARG A 290 1.85 5.46 14.63
N ILE A 291 1.72 5.83 15.90
CA ILE A 291 1.33 4.90 16.97
C ILE A 291 -0.14 5.17 17.28
N PRO A 292 -1.07 4.29 16.84
CA PRO A 292 -2.50 4.48 17.08
C PRO A 292 -2.81 4.47 18.58
N PHE A 293 -3.85 5.21 18.96
CA PHE A 293 -4.39 5.10 20.29
C PHE A 293 -5.03 3.71 20.47
N GLY A 294 -4.73 3.07 21.60
CA GLY A 294 -5.28 1.76 21.96
C GLY A 294 -5.41 1.67 23.47
N SER A 295 -6.57 1.23 23.94
CA SER A 295 -6.92 1.13 25.37
C SER A 295 -6.46 -0.16 26.03
N SER A 296 -5.93 -1.13 25.27
CA SER A 296 -5.40 -2.38 25.81
C SER A 296 -4.04 -2.74 25.19
N PRO A 297 -3.22 -3.57 25.88
CA PRO A 297 -1.98 -4.11 25.32
C PRO A 297 -2.19 -4.82 23.97
N LYS A 298 -3.32 -5.52 23.80
CA LYS A 298 -3.65 -6.25 22.57
C LYS A 298 -3.89 -5.34 21.35
N ALA A 299 -4.20 -4.06 21.59
CA ALA A 299 -4.40 -3.09 20.53
C ALA A 299 -3.09 -2.38 20.13
N LYS A 300 -1.96 -2.65 20.81
CA LYS A 300 -0.69 -1.98 20.56
C LYS A 300 -0.04 -2.48 19.27
N ARG A 301 0.20 -1.53 18.38
CA ARG A 301 0.73 -1.71 17.04
C ARG A 301 1.37 -0.40 16.59
N MET A 302 2.18 -0.48 15.54
CA MET A 302 2.60 0.68 14.77
C MET A 302 1.84 0.72 13.45
N GLU A 303 1.79 1.88 12.81
CA GLU A 303 1.17 2.08 11.51
C GLU A 303 2.15 2.81 10.61
N ILE A 304 2.57 2.13 9.56
CA ILE A 304 3.47 2.66 8.55
C ILE A 304 2.63 3.21 7.40
N ARG A 305 2.73 4.53 7.16
CA ARG A 305 1.75 5.27 6.36
C ARG A 305 2.20 5.61 4.95
N PHE A 306 3.49 5.49 4.67
CA PHE A 306 4.02 5.74 3.33
C PHE A 306 3.59 4.72 2.27
N PRO A 307 3.35 3.42 2.55
CA PRO A 307 2.97 2.47 1.50
C PRO A 307 1.71 2.89 0.76
N ASP A 308 1.58 2.44 -0.46
CA ASP A 308 0.39 2.63 -1.28
C ASP A 308 -0.02 1.33 -1.99
N PRO A 309 -1.27 1.23 -2.48
CA PRO A 309 -1.79 -0.04 -2.96
C PRO A 309 -1.31 -0.40 -4.38
N THR A 310 -0.36 0.33 -4.97
CA THR A 310 0.38 -0.20 -6.15
C THR A 310 1.37 -1.29 -5.75
N ALA A 311 1.69 -1.38 -4.46
CA ALA A 311 2.52 -2.42 -3.91
C ALA A 311 1.95 -3.82 -4.12
N ASN A 312 2.83 -4.75 -4.46
CA ASN A 312 2.57 -6.17 -4.26
C ASN A 312 2.54 -6.42 -2.73
N PRO A 313 1.39 -6.79 -2.15
CA PRO A 313 1.28 -6.84 -0.68
C PRO A 313 2.23 -7.84 -0.04
N TYR A 314 2.49 -8.97 -0.70
CA TYR A 314 3.40 -9.98 -0.17
C TYR A 314 4.83 -9.44 -0.03
N LEU A 315 5.36 -8.78 -1.07
CA LEU A 315 6.70 -8.18 -1.02
C LEU A 315 6.72 -6.98 -0.07
N CYS A 316 5.68 -6.15 -0.09
CA CYS A 316 5.53 -4.97 0.76
C CYS A 316 5.60 -5.32 2.24
N PHE A 317 4.77 -6.26 2.69
CA PHE A 317 4.70 -6.66 4.10
C PHE A 317 5.96 -7.41 4.52
N SER A 318 6.48 -8.28 3.66
CA SER A 318 7.74 -9.00 3.92
C SER A 318 8.91 -8.03 4.09
N ALA A 319 9.07 -7.06 3.18
CA ALA A 319 10.16 -6.10 3.26
C ALA A 319 10.07 -5.26 4.55
N MET A 320 8.88 -4.78 4.91
CA MET A 320 8.66 -4.07 6.17
C MET A 320 8.98 -4.95 7.39
N LEU A 321 8.56 -6.22 7.39
CA LEU A 321 8.89 -7.15 8.45
C LEU A 321 10.40 -7.34 8.58
N MET A 322 11.10 -7.60 7.48
CA MET A 322 12.55 -7.79 7.47
C MET A 322 13.30 -6.57 8.00
N ALA A 323 12.89 -5.35 7.60
CA ALA A 323 13.49 -4.12 8.12
C ALA A 323 13.27 -3.98 9.63
N GLY A 324 12.07 -4.27 10.13
CA GLY A 324 11.79 -4.24 11.56
C GLY A 324 12.57 -5.30 12.37
N LEU A 325 12.76 -6.51 11.80
CA LEU A 325 13.58 -7.55 12.41
C LEU A 325 15.06 -7.18 12.47
N ASP A 326 15.61 -6.53 11.43
CA ASP A 326 16.98 -5.96 11.48
C ASP A 326 17.09 -4.94 12.62
N GLY A 327 16.06 -4.09 12.75
CA GLY A 327 15.85 -3.17 13.87
C GLY A 327 16.05 -3.84 15.23
N ILE A 328 15.28 -4.90 15.51
CA ILE A 328 15.35 -5.66 16.76
C ILE A 328 16.72 -6.32 16.94
N LYS A 329 17.23 -7.00 15.90
CA LYS A 329 18.50 -7.73 15.93
C LYS A 329 19.68 -6.82 16.28
N ASN A 330 19.73 -5.65 15.66
CA ASN A 330 20.81 -4.68 15.81
C ASN A 330 20.53 -3.60 16.86
N LYS A 331 19.37 -3.66 17.54
CA LYS A 331 18.93 -2.71 18.57
C LYS A 331 18.98 -1.25 18.08
N ILE A 332 18.50 -1.04 16.85
CA ILE A 332 18.56 0.27 16.19
C ILE A 332 17.64 1.25 16.91
N ASP A 333 18.19 2.35 17.39
CA ASP A 333 17.42 3.42 18.05
C ASP A 333 16.68 4.26 16.98
N PRO A 334 15.33 4.37 17.04
CA PRO A 334 14.58 5.23 16.13
C PRO A 334 14.77 6.74 16.39
N GLY A 335 15.52 7.11 17.43
CA GLY A 335 15.68 8.48 17.87
C GLY A 335 14.49 8.97 18.72
N ALA A 336 14.45 10.27 18.98
CA ALA A 336 13.35 10.88 19.74
C ALA A 336 12.05 10.95 18.90
N ALA A 337 10.92 10.65 19.53
CA ALA A 337 9.60 10.86 18.93
C ALA A 337 9.37 12.34 18.62
N ARG A 338 8.60 12.62 17.56
CA ARG A 338 8.29 13.99 17.11
C ARG A 338 6.80 14.29 17.16
N ASP A 339 6.34 14.80 18.30
CA ASP A 339 4.91 15.05 18.58
C ASP A 339 4.40 16.42 18.09
N GLU A 340 5.30 17.26 17.58
CA GLU A 340 4.98 18.51 16.90
C GLU A 340 4.32 18.28 15.53
N ASP A 341 3.54 19.24 15.03
CA ASP A 341 3.02 19.16 13.67
C ASP A 341 4.16 19.35 12.67
N LEU A 342 4.57 18.26 12.04
CA LEU A 342 5.69 18.24 11.12
C LEU A 342 5.45 19.08 9.85
N TYR A 343 4.20 19.47 9.56
CA TYR A 343 3.88 20.36 8.45
C TYR A 343 4.16 21.84 8.75
N GLU A 344 4.25 22.22 10.03
CA GLU A 344 4.49 23.60 10.45
C GLU A 344 5.98 23.88 10.73
N LEU A 345 6.84 22.86 10.61
CA LEU A 345 8.28 23.01 10.77
C LEU A 345 8.88 23.93 9.70
N SER A 346 9.82 24.78 10.11
CA SER A 346 10.55 25.65 9.20
C SER A 346 11.47 24.86 8.26
N GLU A 347 11.87 25.44 7.13
CA GLU A 347 12.81 24.81 6.20
C GLU A 347 14.16 24.45 6.85
N GLU A 348 14.58 25.16 7.90
CA GLU A 348 15.80 24.82 8.63
C GLU A 348 15.62 23.57 9.49
N GLU A 349 14.49 23.44 10.18
CA GLU A 349 14.17 22.26 11.00
C GLU A 349 13.93 21.00 10.15
N LEU A 350 13.38 21.17 8.95
CA LEU A 350 13.13 20.06 8.02
C LEU A 350 14.41 19.41 7.47
N LYS A 351 15.52 20.16 7.36
CA LYS A 351 16.79 19.63 6.83
C LYS A 351 17.38 18.52 7.68
N ASP A 352 17.10 18.53 8.98
CA ASP A 352 17.63 17.56 9.93
C ASP A 352 16.74 16.31 10.05
N ILE A 353 15.59 16.27 9.35
CA ILE A 353 14.67 15.14 9.37
C ILE A 353 14.83 14.33 8.08
N PRO A 354 15.24 13.06 8.16
CA PRO A 354 15.32 12.21 6.99
C PRO A 354 13.96 12.08 6.28
N THR A 355 13.99 11.96 4.96
CA THR A 355 12.77 11.79 4.15
C THR A 355 12.75 10.43 3.46
N VAL A 356 11.54 9.99 3.09
CA VAL A 356 11.35 8.96 2.06
C VAL A 356 11.95 9.41 0.72
N CYS A 357 12.07 8.48 -0.23
CA CYS A 357 12.51 8.79 -1.59
C CYS A 357 11.54 9.74 -2.31
N GLY A 358 12.07 10.61 -3.16
CA GLY A 358 11.31 11.52 -4.02
C GLY A 358 11.00 10.95 -5.42
N SER A 359 11.54 9.79 -5.77
CA SER A 359 11.26 9.11 -7.05
C SER A 359 11.44 7.60 -6.95
N LEU A 360 10.85 6.87 -7.91
CA LEU A 360 11.02 5.42 -8.02
C LEU A 360 12.49 5.08 -8.32
N ARG A 361 13.18 5.86 -9.16
CA ARG A 361 14.61 5.70 -9.44
C ARG A 361 15.44 5.76 -8.16
N GLU A 362 15.25 6.79 -7.34
CA GLU A 362 15.96 6.94 -6.06
C GLU A 362 15.69 5.74 -5.14
N ALA A 363 14.46 5.23 -5.10
CA ALA A 363 14.13 4.07 -4.28
C ALA A 363 14.80 2.77 -4.76
N LEU A 364 14.86 2.55 -6.08
CA LEU A 364 15.57 1.40 -6.67
C LEU A 364 17.08 1.49 -6.42
N ASP A 365 17.68 2.68 -6.56
CA ASP A 365 19.09 2.92 -6.26
C ASP A 365 19.38 2.73 -4.76
N SER A 366 18.46 3.17 -3.89
CA SER A 366 18.54 2.97 -2.44
C SER A 366 18.43 1.50 -2.06
N LEU A 367 17.50 0.76 -2.67
CA LEU A 367 17.39 -0.68 -2.49
C LEU A 367 18.67 -1.39 -2.92
N LYS A 368 19.25 -1.03 -4.07
CA LYS A 368 20.52 -1.60 -4.54
C LYS A 368 21.69 -1.35 -3.58
N ALA A 369 21.65 -0.26 -2.82
CA ALA A 369 22.67 0.12 -1.86
C ALA A 369 22.45 -0.46 -0.44
N ASP A 370 21.24 -0.94 -0.13
CA ASP A 370 20.83 -1.36 1.21
C ASP A 370 19.76 -2.47 1.10
N TYR A 371 20.17 -3.66 0.67
CA TYR A 371 19.29 -4.83 0.53
C TYR A 371 19.68 -6.00 1.44
N GLU A 372 20.83 -5.92 2.11
CA GLU A 372 21.39 -7.04 2.88
C GLU A 372 20.45 -7.51 3.99
N PHE A 373 19.69 -6.60 4.59
CA PHE A 373 18.69 -6.92 5.63
C PHE A 373 17.57 -7.83 5.11
N LEU A 374 17.27 -7.79 3.80
CA LEU A 374 16.23 -8.62 3.17
C LEU A 374 16.69 -10.07 2.96
N LEU A 375 18.00 -10.30 2.90
CA LEU A 375 18.58 -11.62 2.61
C LEU A 375 18.60 -12.56 3.83
N GLU A 376 18.39 -12.02 5.03
CA GLU A 376 18.37 -12.82 6.27
C GLU A 376 17.35 -13.96 6.16
N GLY A 377 17.77 -15.18 6.52
CA GLY A 377 16.92 -16.37 6.43
C GLY A 377 16.56 -16.82 5.02
N GLY A 378 17.13 -16.20 3.97
CA GLY A 378 16.78 -16.48 2.58
C GLY A 378 15.33 -16.10 2.23
N VAL A 379 14.76 -15.13 2.96
CA VAL A 379 13.39 -14.62 2.75
C VAL A 379 13.27 -14.00 1.38
N PHE A 380 14.11 -12.99 1.10
CA PHE A 380 14.39 -12.53 -0.25
C PHE A 380 15.70 -13.16 -0.74
N THR A 381 15.80 -13.38 -2.04
CA THR A 381 17.07 -13.75 -2.68
C THR A 381 17.62 -12.57 -3.46
N LYS A 382 18.94 -12.52 -3.63
CA LYS A 382 19.58 -11.49 -4.44
C LYS A 382 19.04 -11.51 -5.87
N ASP A 383 18.81 -12.70 -6.42
CA ASP A 383 18.23 -12.89 -7.74
C ASP A 383 16.81 -12.27 -7.86
N GLN A 384 15.94 -12.49 -6.87
CA GLN A 384 14.63 -11.84 -6.83
C GLN A 384 14.73 -10.31 -6.78
N ILE A 385 15.65 -9.78 -5.97
CA ILE A 385 15.85 -8.33 -5.80
C ILE A 385 16.41 -7.71 -7.09
N ASP A 386 17.44 -8.31 -7.70
CA ASP A 386 18.03 -7.83 -8.95
C ASP A 386 16.97 -7.82 -10.07
N ALA A 387 16.23 -8.92 -10.23
CA ALA A 387 15.17 -9.02 -11.23
C ALA A 387 14.01 -8.03 -10.99
N TYR A 388 13.68 -7.76 -9.73
CA TYR A 388 12.69 -6.75 -9.37
C TYR A 388 13.15 -5.34 -9.73
N ILE A 389 14.42 -5.00 -9.43
CA ILE A 389 15.00 -3.71 -9.79
C ILE A 389 15.02 -3.53 -11.30
N GLU A 390 15.45 -4.54 -12.05
CA GLU A 390 15.45 -4.51 -13.52
C GLU A 390 14.05 -4.26 -14.08
N LEU A 391 13.06 -5.02 -13.62
CA LEU A 391 11.66 -4.88 -14.03
C LEU A 391 11.13 -3.46 -13.76
N LYS A 392 11.41 -2.91 -12.58
CA LYS A 392 10.93 -1.57 -12.21
C LYS A 392 11.69 -0.44 -12.88
N MET A 393 12.93 -0.68 -13.31
CA MET A 393 13.70 0.29 -14.08
C MET A 393 13.10 0.49 -15.48
N GLU A 394 12.43 -0.51 -16.06
CA GLU A 394 11.67 -0.35 -17.31
C GLU A 394 10.57 0.73 -17.16
N GLU A 395 9.77 0.67 -16.08
CA GLU A 395 8.74 1.67 -15.78
C GLU A 395 9.32 3.07 -15.57
N VAL A 396 10.49 3.16 -14.89
CA VAL A 396 11.19 4.42 -14.68
C VAL A 396 11.63 5.03 -16.00
N ILE A 397 12.26 4.24 -16.87
CA ILE A 397 12.77 4.71 -18.16
C ILE A 397 11.61 5.15 -19.05
N GLU A 398 10.52 4.39 -19.10
CA GLU A 398 9.34 4.75 -19.90
C GLU A 398 8.72 6.08 -19.43
N TYR A 399 8.60 6.28 -18.13
CA TYR A 399 8.11 7.55 -17.57
C TYR A 399 9.07 8.72 -17.85
N GLU A 400 10.38 8.54 -17.66
CA GLU A 400 11.38 9.60 -17.86
C GLU A 400 11.57 10.00 -19.32
N PHE A 401 11.30 9.10 -20.27
CA PHE A 401 11.45 9.35 -21.69
C PHE A 401 10.17 9.87 -22.35
N ALA A 402 9.04 9.86 -21.64
CA ALA A 402 7.76 10.37 -22.13
C ALA A 402 7.62 11.88 -21.85
N PRO A 403 7.54 12.75 -22.89
CA PRO A 403 7.26 14.17 -22.67
C PRO A 403 5.94 14.40 -21.94
N HIS A 404 5.94 15.26 -20.93
CA HIS A 404 4.76 15.48 -20.08
C HIS A 404 3.96 16.70 -20.55
N PRO A 405 2.60 16.69 -20.53
CA PRO A 405 1.79 17.84 -20.98
C PRO A 405 2.14 19.18 -20.32
N VAL A 406 2.57 19.15 -19.05
CA VAL A 406 3.02 20.36 -18.33
C VAL A 406 4.29 20.99 -18.94
N GLU A 407 5.16 20.20 -19.57
CA GLU A 407 6.39 20.68 -20.20
C GLU A 407 6.07 21.51 -21.45
N PHE A 408 4.99 21.21 -22.17
CA PHE A 408 4.53 22.05 -23.28
C PHE A 408 4.08 23.42 -22.77
N LYS A 409 3.41 23.50 -21.62
CA LYS A 409 3.06 24.78 -21.00
C LYS A 409 4.31 25.58 -20.60
N MET A 410 5.36 24.92 -20.11
CA MET A 410 6.56 25.59 -19.59
C MET A 410 7.59 25.94 -20.68
N TYR A 411 7.75 25.08 -21.68
CA TYR A 411 8.93 25.10 -22.56
C TYR A 411 8.60 25.12 -24.06
N TYR A 412 7.32 25.04 -24.48
CA TYR A 412 7.01 24.99 -25.93
C TYR A 412 7.45 26.23 -26.71
N SER A 413 7.54 27.39 -26.05
CA SER A 413 7.97 28.67 -26.64
C SER A 413 9.34 29.13 -26.14
N CYS A 414 10.18 28.22 -25.63
CA CYS A 414 11.51 28.54 -25.11
C CYS A 414 12.45 29.16 -26.15
#